data_AF-K1TI37-F1
#
_entry.id   AF-K1TI37-F1
#
_cell.length_a   1.000
_cell.length_b   1.000
_cell.length_c   1.000
_cell.angle_alpha   90.00
_cell.angle_beta   90.00
_cell.angle_gamma   90.00
#
_symmetry.space_group_name_H-M   'P 1'
#
loop_
_entity.id
_entity.type
_entity.pdbx_description
1 polymer ?
#
loop_
_entity_poly.entity_id
_entity_poly.type
_entity_poly.pdbx_seq_one_letter_code
_entity_poly.pdbx_strand_id
1 'polypeptide(L)'
;MADSTPEYNGALPVHVRLMMDEFANVALPKNFKNILAVCRSRNISCDIILQNIAQLKSLFKDDWEGIIGNCDTLLYLGGNEYGTYEYLSKILGKETERTKSQSIGKGSRGSSSDSLQTAGRELCMPDEIRRMRDDECLLLMRSE
;
A
#
# COMPACT_ATOMS: atom_id res chain seq x y z
N MET A 1 -18.51 4.26 26.08
CA MET A 1 -17.99 2.94 26.46
C MET A 1 -16.49 2.98 26.72
N ALA A 2 -15.64 3.49 25.83
CA ALA A 2 -14.20 3.70 26.15
C ALA A 2 -13.94 4.84 27.16
N ASP A 3 -14.65 5.97 27.02
CA ASP A 3 -14.47 7.14 27.92
C ASP A 3 -15.28 7.06 29.23
N SER A 4 -16.05 5.99 29.43
CA SER A 4 -16.98 5.85 30.57
C SER A 4 -16.41 5.04 31.75
N THR A 5 -15.23 4.45 31.60
CA THR A 5 -14.59 3.60 32.63
C THR A 5 -13.14 4.07 32.87
N PRO A 6 -12.88 4.85 33.94
CA PRO A 6 -11.54 5.38 34.27
C PRO A 6 -10.49 4.30 34.52
N GLU A 7 -10.91 3.08 34.87
CA GLU A 7 -10.08 1.93 35.25
C GLU A 7 -9.18 1.42 34.10
N TYR A 8 -9.51 1.73 32.85
CA TYR A 8 -8.78 1.25 31.67
C TYR A 8 -8.03 2.35 30.91
N ASN A 9 -7.84 3.53 31.53
CA ASN A 9 -7.08 4.64 30.96
C ASN A 9 -7.54 5.06 29.54
N GLY A 10 -8.84 4.88 29.24
CA GLY A 10 -9.43 5.18 27.94
C GLY A 10 -9.30 4.07 26.87
N ALA A 11 -8.68 2.92 27.19
CA ALA A 11 -8.60 1.76 26.32
C ALA A 11 -9.68 0.71 26.64
N LEU A 12 -10.06 -0.10 25.65
CA LEU A 12 -11.00 -1.20 25.88
C LEU A 12 -10.30 -2.39 26.56
N PRO A 13 -10.95 -3.04 27.56
CA PRO A 13 -10.40 -4.19 28.27
C PRO A 13 -10.19 -5.42 27.37
N VAL A 14 -10.92 -5.47 26.25
CA VAL A 14 -10.79 -6.50 25.22
C VAL A 14 -10.55 -5.81 23.89
N HIS A 15 -9.64 -6.35 23.09
CA HIS A 15 -9.35 -5.83 21.77
C HIS A 15 -10.57 -5.99 20.86
N VAL A 16 -11.01 -4.88 20.27
CA VAL A 16 -12.14 -4.85 19.33
C VAL A 16 -11.61 -4.59 17.93
N ARG A 17 -11.97 -5.48 17.00
CA ARG A 17 -11.64 -5.35 15.58
C ARG A 17 -12.89 -4.97 14.80
N LEU A 18 -12.82 -3.86 14.08
CA LEU A 18 -13.86 -3.39 13.17
C LEU A 18 -13.48 -3.77 11.74
N MET A 19 -14.24 -4.70 11.14
CA MET A 19 -14.12 -5.04 9.72
C MET A 19 -15.16 -4.26 8.94
N MET A 20 -14.70 -3.30 8.14
CA MET A 20 -15.58 -2.44 7.34
C MET A 20 -15.48 -2.85 5.87
N ASP A 21 -16.28 -3.85 5.53
CA ASP A 21 -16.53 -4.21 4.14
C ASP A 21 -17.39 -3.13 3.46
N GLU A 22 -17.19 -2.93 2.16
CA GLU A 22 -17.80 -1.86 1.38
C GLU A 22 -17.75 -0.49 2.08
N PHE A 23 -16.60 -0.12 2.63
CA PHE A 23 -16.43 1.13 3.39
C PHE A 23 -16.92 2.38 2.64
N ALA A 24 -16.87 2.35 1.31
CA ALA A 24 -17.38 3.39 0.42
C ALA A 24 -18.90 3.66 0.53
N ASN A 25 -19.69 2.64 0.87
CA ASN A 25 -21.15 2.68 0.93
C ASN A 25 -21.68 3.06 2.31
N VAL A 26 -20.81 3.07 3.34
CA VAL A 26 -21.19 3.36 4.72
C VAL A 26 -21.25 4.88 4.94
N ALA A 27 -22.29 5.34 5.64
CA ALA A 27 -22.37 6.72 6.12
C ALA A 27 -21.32 6.93 7.23
N LEU A 28 -20.16 7.47 6.85
CA LEU A 28 -19.05 7.66 7.78
C LEU A 28 -19.18 8.97 8.58
N PRO A 29 -18.75 8.99 9.85
CA PRO A 29 -18.64 10.22 10.62
C PRO A 29 -17.67 11.19 9.92
N LYS A 30 -18.00 12.50 9.94
CA LYS A 30 -17.11 13.54 9.38
C LYS A 30 -15.70 13.55 10.00
N ASN A 31 -15.56 13.04 11.23
CA ASN A 31 -14.32 12.96 11.98
C ASN A 31 -13.69 11.55 11.95
N PHE A 32 -14.03 10.69 10.98
CA PHE A 32 -13.53 9.32 10.91
C PHE A 32 -11.99 9.22 10.96
N LYS A 33 -11.27 10.14 10.30
CA LYS A 33 -9.80 10.24 10.37
C LYS A 33 -9.27 10.33 11.81
N ASN A 34 -9.92 11.15 12.64
CA ASN A 34 -9.54 11.31 14.05
C ASN A 34 -9.87 10.07 14.86
N ILE A 35 -11.01 9.42 14.54
CA ILE A 35 -11.39 8.15 15.18
C ILE A 35 -10.32 7.10 14.87
N LEU A 36 -9.94 6.93 13.59
CA LEU A 36 -8.93 5.97 13.15
C LEU A 36 -7.57 6.20 13.83
N ALA A 37 -7.14 7.46 13.95
CA ALA A 37 -5.90 7.80 14.66
C ALA A 37 -5.93 7.44 16.15
N VAL A 38 -7.09 7.57 16.80
CA VAL A 38 -7.27 7.30 18.23
C VAL A 38 -7.55 5.81 18.51
N CYS A 39 -8.09 5.05 17.54
CA CYS A 39 -8.34 3.60 17.69
C CYS A 39 -7.11 2.85 18.19
N ARG A 40 -5.92 3.21 17.68
CA ARG A 40 -4.64 2.59 18.06
C ARG A 40 -4.37 2.64 19.56
N SER A 41 -4.63 3.76 20.24
CA SER A 41 -4.40 3.89 21.69
C SER A 41 -5.53 3.32 22.54
N ARG A 42 -6.69 3.03 21.93
CA ARG A 42 -7.89 2.54 22.62
C ARG A 42 -8.08 1.02 22.55
N ASN A 43 -7.07 0.27 22.10
CA ASN A 43 -7.15 -1.19 21.88
C ASN A 43 -8.23 -1.56 20.83
N ILE A 44 -8.34 -0.74 19.79
CA ILE A 44 -9.27 -0.92 18.67
C ILE A 44 -8.46 -1.01 17.37
N SER A 45 -8.74 -2.02 16.56
CA SER A 45 -8.23 -2.11 15.17
C SER A 45 -9.36 -1.94 14.18
N CYS A 46 -9.03 -1.40 13.00
CA CYS A 46 -9.96 -1.14 11.92
C CYS A 46 -9.37 -1.66 10.61
N ASP A 47 -10.08 -2.59 9.96
CA ASP A 47 -9.79 -3.00 8.60
C ASP A 47 -10.77 -2.30 7.67
N ILE A 48 -10.21 -1.52 6.74
CA ILE A 48 -10.98 -0.82 5.71
C ILE A 48 -10.80 -1.61 4.42
N ILE A 49 -11.89 -2.20 3.93
CA ILE A 49 -11.88 -2.99 2.69
C ILE A 49 -12.52 -2.14 1.59
N LEU A 50 -11.79 -2.00 0.49
CA LEU A 50 -12.14 -1.14 -0.64
C LEU A 50 -11.94 -1.89 -1.95
N GLN A 51 -12.81 -1.66 -2.92
CA GLN A 51 -12.65 -2.22 -4.28
C GLN A 51 -11.70 -1.38 -5.13
N ASN A 52 -11.64 -0.07 -4.88
CA ASN A 52 -10.73 0.85 -5.55
C ASN A 52 -10.42 2.07 -4.67
N ILE A 53 -9.28 2.73 -4.95
CA ILE A 53 -8.89 3.95 -4.25
C ILE A 53 -9.78 5.14 -4.64
N ALA A 54 -10.40 5.12 -5.83
CA ALA A 54 -11.28 6.20 -6.30
C ALA A 54 -12.50 6.43 -5.38
N GLN A 55 -13.03 5.38 -4.77
CA GLN A 55 -14.08 5.46 -3.75
C GLN A 55 -13.60 6.23 -2.51
N LEU A 56 -12.39 5.92 -2.03
CA LEU A 56 -11.80 6.62 -0.89
C LEU A 56 -11.52 8.09 -1.22
N LYS A 57 -10.99 8.38 -2.41
CA LYS A 57 -10.81 9.76 -2.92
C LYS A 57 -12.13 10.51 -3.01
N SER A 58 -13.22 9.85 -3.37
CA SER A 58 -14.54 10.47 -3.47
C SER A 58 -15.11 10.84 -2.09
N LEU A 59 -14.89 9.98 -1.09
CA LEU A 59 -15.34 10.21 0.28
C LEU A 59 -14.48 11.25 1.02
N PHE A 60 -13.15 11.18 0.88
CA PHE A 60 -12.21 11.96 1.67
C PHE A 60 -11.45 13.04 0.90
N LYS A 61 -11.72 13.25 -0.40
CA LYS A 61 -11.13 14.29 -1.28
C LYS A 61 -9.63 14.52 -1.09
N ASP A 62 -9.23 15.44 -0.23
CA ASP A 62 -7.83 15.82 0.03
C ASP A 62 -7.21 15.04 1.21
N ASP A 63 -8.04 14.39 2.02
CA ASP A 63 -7.64 13.67 3.25
C ASP A 63 -7.47 12.15 3.07
N TRP A 64 -7.79 11.60 1.89
CA TRP A 64 -7.76 10.15 1.65
C TRP A 64 -6.38 9.52 1.88
N GLU A 65 -5.30 10.22 1.52
CA GLU A 65 -3.92 9.77 1.78
C GLU A 65 -3.65 9.65 3.28
N GLY A 66 -4.24 10.54 4.09
CA GLY A 66 -4.14 10.48 5.54
C GLY A 66 -4.88 9.29 6.15
N ILE A 67 -5.96 8.81 5.53
CA ILE A 67 -6.64 7.58 5.96
C ILE A 67 -5.71 6.38 5.73
N ILE A 68 -5.14 6.26 4.53
CA ILE A 68 -4.20 5.17 4.21
C ILE A 68 -2.96 5.26 5.09
N GLY A 69 -2.41 6.46 5.29
CA GLY A 69 -1.23 6.66 6.13
C GLY A 69 -1.44 6.37 7.62
N ASN A 70 -2.68 6.41 8.11
CA ASN A 70 -3.02 5.99 9.47
C ASN A 70 -3.14 4.46 9.61
N CYS A 71 -3.26 3.72 8.51
CA CYS A 71 -3.28 2.27 8.53
C CYS A 71 -1.83 1.73 8.57
N ASP A 72 -1.55 0.83 9.51
CA ASP A 72 -0.21 0.22 9.64
C ASP A 72 0.11 -0.76 8.49
N THR A 73 -0.92 -1.23 7.77
CA THR A 73 -0.80 -2.22 6.72
C THR A 73 -1.71 -1.88 5.55
N LEU A 74 -1.19 -2.01 4.33
CA LEU A 74 -1.95 -1.98 3.09
C LEU A 74 -1.80 -3.34 2.42
N LEU A 75 -2.94 -4.02 2.21
CA LEU A 75 -3.03 -5.27 1.47
C LEU A 75 -3.76 -5.02 0.15
N TYR A 76 -3.11 -5.33 -0.96
CA TYR A 76 -3.71 -5.27 -2.29
C TYR A 76 -3.82 -6.68 -2.87
N LEU A 77 -5.05 -7.04 -3.26
CA LEU A 77 -5.45 -8.38 -3.71
C LEU A 77 -5.81 -8.43 -5.21
N GLY A 78 -5.46 -7.39 -5.96
CA GLY A 78 -5.92 -7.21 -7.34
C GLY A 78 -7.06 -6.19 -7.45
N GLY A 79 -7.29 -5.72 -8.68
CA GLY A 79 -8.28 -4.71 -9.00
C GLY A 79 -8.17 -4.29 -10.46
N ASN A 80 -9.09 -3.46 -10.94
CA ASN A 80 -9.16 -3.04 -12.34
C ASN A 80 -9.02 -1.51 -12.54
N GLU A 81 -8.45 -0.80 -11.56
CA GLU A 81 -8.34 0.66 -11.56
C GLU A 81 -6.89 1.12 -11.73
N TYR A 82 -6.61 1.82 -12.82
CA TYR A 82 -5.25 2.22 -13.19
C TYR A 82 -4.58 3.14 -12.17
N GLY A 83 -5.36 4.04 -11.53
CA GLY A 83 -4.84 4.94 -10.51
C GLY A 83 -4.35 4.21 -9.25
N THR A 84 -4.89 3.02 -8.94
CA THR A 84 -4.39 2.17 -7.86
C THR A 84 -3.02 1.60 -8.21
N TYR A 85 -2.79 1.17 -9.45
CA TYR A 85 -1.49 0.62 -9.86
C TYR A 85 -0.39 1.67 -9.83
N GLU A 86 -0.66 2.88 -10.33
CA GLU A 86 0.32 3.98 -10.26
C GLU A 86 0.64 4.36 -8.82
N TYR A 87 -0.36 4.38 -7.95
CA TYR A 87 -0.18 4.65 -6.53
C TYR A 87 0.70 3.58 -5.86
N LEU A 88 0.43 2.29 -6.12
CA LEU A 88 1.21 1.19 -5.56
C LEU A 88 2.65 1.17 -6.09
N SER A 89 2.88 1.36 -7.39
CA SER A 89 4.24 1.46 -7.96
C SER A 89 5.04 2.57 -7.28
N LYS A 90 4.42 3.75 -7.07
CA LYS A 90 5.07 4.88 -6.39
C LYS A 90 5.45 4.56 -4.94
N ILE A 91 4.60 3.85 -4.19
CA ILE A 91 4.90 3.50 -2.79
C ILE A 91 5.95 2.39 -2.70
N LEU A 92 5.87 1.39 -3.57
CA LEU A 92 6.87 0.32 -3.65
C LEU A 92 8.27 0.88 -3.95
N GLY A 93 8.34 1.99 -4.67
CA GLY A 93 9.56 2.75 -4.87
C GLY A 93 10.39 2.23 -6.04
N LYS A 94 11.69 2.53 -6.02
CA LYS A 94 12.62 2.22 -7.11
C LYS A 94 13.71 1.29 -6.65
N GLU A 95 14.09 0.36 -7.52
CA GLU A 95 15.26 -0.47 -7.39
C GLU A 95 16.38 -0.02 -8.33
N THR A 96 17.61 -0.39 -7.97
CA THR A 96 18.79 -0.15 -8.81
C THR A 96 19.06 -1.39 -9.65
N GLU A 97 18.81 -1.30 -10.94
CA GLU A 97 19.05 -2.38 -11.90
C GLU A 97 20.48 -2.25 -12.47
N ARG A 98 21.28 -3.33 -12.35
CA ARG A 98 22.61 -3.40 -12.94
C ARG A 98 22.55 -4.22 -14.22
N THR A 99 22.65 -3.56 -15.36
CA THR A 99 22.69 -4.20 -16.68
C THR A 99 24.14 -4.45 -17.08
N LYS A 100 24.51 -5.72 -17.28
CA LYS A 100 25.81 -6.09 -17.87
C LYS A 100 25.59 -6.43 -19.34
N SER A 101 26.14 -5.62 -20.24
CA SER A 101 26.14 -5.89 -21.68
C SER A 101 27.47 -6.55 -22.06
N GLN A 102 27.41 -7.72 -22.69
CA GLN A 102 28.59 -8.40 -23.24
C GLN A 102 28.52 -8.39 -24.76
N SER A 103 29.53 -7.82 -25.40
CA SER A 103 29.67 -7.82 -26.86
C SER A 103 30.79 -8.78 -27.25
N ILE A 104 30.43 -9.86 -27.95
CA ILE A 104 31.39 -10.86 -28.44
C ILE A 104 31.61 -10.65 -29.94
N GLY A 105 32.82 -10.23 -30.32
CA GLY A 105 33.25 -10.09 -31.70
C GLY A 105 33.70 -11.42 -32.30
N LYS A 106 32.97 -11.93 -33.31
CA LYS A 106 33.35 -13.11 -34.09
C LYS A 106 34.35 -12.74 -35.20
N GLY A 107 35.60 -12.44 -34.83
CA GLY A 107 36.73 -12.25 -35.75
C GLY A 107 37.85 -13.27 -35.50
N SER A 108 38.81 -13.39 -36.44
CA SER A 108 39.96 -14.33 -36.38
C SER A 108 40.79 -14.23 -35.08
N ARG A 109 40.77 -13.08 -34.41
CA ARG A 109 41.13 -12.92 -33.00
C ARG A 109 39.87 -12.47 -32.27
N GLY A 110 39.22 -13.37 -31.53
CA GLY A 110 38.01 -13.06 -30.78
C GLY A 110 38.27 -11.94 -29.77
N SER A 111 37.44 -10.91 -29.77
CA SER A 111 37.43 -9.85 -28.75
C SER A 111 36.12 -9.91 -27.99
N SER A 112 36.18 -9.78 -26.66
CA SER A 112 35.01 -9.63 -25.81
C SER A 112 35.11 -8.30 -25.09
N SER A 113 34.05 -7.51 -25.11
CA SER A 113 33.94 -6.27 -24.36
C SER A 113 32.74 -6.36 -23.42
N ASP A 114 32.98 -6.10 -22.14
CA ASP A 114 31.96 -6.04 -21.10
C ASP A 114 31.72 -4.58 -20.73
N SER A 115 30.47 -4.12 -20.76
CA SER A 115 30.05 -2.83 -20.20
C SER A 115 29.01 -3.04 -19.10
N LEU A 116 29.15 -2.29 -18.01
CA LEU A 116 28.24 -2.29 -16.87
C LEU A 116 27.52 -0.93 -16.82
N GLN A 117 26.20 -0.96 -16.86
CA GLN A 117 25.34 0.21 -16.72
C GLN A 117 24.42 0.02 -15.52
N THR A 118 24.29 1.07 -14.72
CA THR A 118 23.40 1.09 -13.55
C THR A 118 22.25 2.06 -13.87
N ALA A 119 21.02 1.57 -13.87
CA ALA A 119 19.82 2.36 -14.12
C ALA A 119 18.83 2.20 -12.96
N GLY A 120 18.07 3.25 -12.65
CA GLY A 120 16.98 3.18 -11.66
C GLY A 120 15.68 2.76 -12.34
N ARG A 121 15.06 1.69 -11.85
CA ARG A 121 13.77 1.16 -12.34
C ARG A 121 12.77 1.16 -11.19
N GLU A 122 11.48 1.32 -11.47
CA GLU A 122 10.43 1.06 -10.47
C GLU A 122 10.48 -0.40 -10.03
N LEU A 123 10.39 -0.65 -8.71
CA LEU A 123 10.45 -2.00 -8.14
C LEU A 123 9.36 -2.90 -8.74
N CYS A 124 8.19 -2.32 -9.02
CA CYS A 124 7.13 -2.97 -9.77
C CYS A 124 6.40 -1.93 -10.61
N MET A 125 6.40 -2.12 -11.94
CA MET A 125 5.71 -1.22 -12.86
C MET A 125 4.19 -1.36 -12.71
N PRO A 126 3.39 -0.30 -12.97
CA PRO A 126 1.92 -0.39 -12.91
C PRO A 126 1.34 -1.54 -13.75
N ASP A 127 1.92 -1.82 -14.93
CA ASP A 127 1.52 -2.94 -15.78
C ASP A 127 1.84 -4.32 -15.19
N GLU A 128 2.90 -4.44 -14.37
CA GLU A 128 3.24 -5.66 -13.64
C GLU A 128 2.23 -5.89 -12.51
N ILE A 129 1.87 -4.84 -11.77
CA ILE A 129 0.84 -4.87 -10.71
C ILE A 129 -0.53 -5.24 -11.28
N ARG A 130 -0.87 -4.75 -12.48
CA ARG A 130 -2.12 -5.08 -13.17
C ARG A 130 -2.22 -6.56 -13.56
N ARG A 131 -1.10 -7.19 -13.91
CA ARG A 131 -1.04 -8.59 -14.35
C ARG A 131 -0.76 -9.57 -13.22
N MET A 132 -0.77 -9.08 -11.98
CA MET A 132 -0.64 -9.90 -10.79
C MET A 132 -1.68 -11.01 -10.81
N ARG A 133 -1.25 -12.22 -10.45
CA ARG A 133 -2.14 -13.38 -10.46
C ARG A 133 -3.09 -13.33 -9.27
N ASP A 134 -4.22 -14.02 -9.39
CA ASP A 134 -5.24 -14.06 -8.33
C ASP A 134 -4.75 -14.74 -7.03
N ASP A 135 -3.66 -15.50 -7.10
CA ASP A 135 -2.99 -16.14 -5.95
C ASP A 135 -1.84 -15.31 -5.36
N GLU A 136 -1.61 -14.10 -5.87
CA GLU A 136 -0.58 -13.18 -5.41
C GLU A 136 -1.19 -11.93 -4.76
N CYS A 137 -0.43 -11.29 -3.87
CA CYS A 137 -0.84 -10.03 -3.25
C CYS A 137 0.37 -9.13 -2.98
N LEU A 138 0.11 -7.82 -2.89
CA LEU A 138 1.08 -6.87 -2.37
C LEU A 138 0.73 -6.55 -0.92
N LEU A 139 1.67 -6.78 -0.02
CA LEU A 139 1.56 -6.43 1.38
C LEU A 139 2.60 -5.38 1.72
N LEU A 140 2.13 -4.17 2.03
CA LEU A 140 2.97 -3.09 2.53
C LEU A 140 2.72 -2.95 4.03
N MET A 141 3.76 -3.14 4.82
CA MET A 141 3.73 -2.94 6.26
C MET A 141 4.64 -1.77 6.62
N ARG A 142 4.22 -0.95 7.59
CA ARG A 142 5.08 0.11 8.10
C ARG A 142 6.37 -0.49 8.68
N SER A 143 7.53 -0.01 8.20
CA SER A 143 8.82 -0.21 8.86
C SER A 143 8.87 0.63 10.13
N GLU A 144 9.24 0.03 11.26
CA GLU A 144 9.70 0.80 12.44
C GLU A 144 10.99 1.56 12.13
#